data_AF-A0A401W6B7-F1
#
_entry.id   AF-A0A401W6B7-F1
#
_cell.length_a   1.000
_cell.length_b   1.000
_cell.length_c   1.000
_cell.angle_alpha   90.00
_cell.angle_beta   90.00
_cell.angle_gamma   90.00
#
_symmetry.space_group_name_H-M   'P 1'
#
loop_
_entity.id
_entity.type
_entity.pdbx_description
1 polymer ?
#
loop_
_entity_poly.entity_id
_entity_poly.type
_entity_poly.pdbx_seq_one_letter_code
_entity_poly.pdbx_strand_id
1 'polypeptide(L)' 'MRAAEALYVHGTAYEGLSPHGGTAFVEGGMVDYQVLPRHERVYSLQVTAW' A
#
# COMPACT_ATOMS: atom_id res chain seq x y z
N MET A 1 3.75 11.14 0.25
CA MET A 1 2.65 10.19 0.02
C MET A 1 1.79 10.72 -1.13
N ARG A 2 1.96 10.19 -2.35
CA ARG A 2 1.08 10.47 -3.51
C ARG A 2 0.53 9.19 -4.15
N ALA A 3 1.14 8.05 -3.85
CA ALA A 3 0.67 6.75 -4.33
C ALA A 3 -0.73 6.40 -3.82
N ALA A 4 -1.06 6.72 -2.56
CA ALA A 4 -2.40 6.49 -2.02
C ALA A 4 -3.47 7.35 -2.73
N GLU A 5 -3.16 8.62 -3.01
CA GLU A 5 -4.06 9.56 -3.68
C GLU A 5 -4.27 9.21 -5.17
N ALA A 6 -3.24 8.69 -5.84
CA ALA A 6 -3.33 8.24 -7.23
C ALA A 6 -4.24 7.01 -7.41
N LEU A 7 -4.40 6.19 -6.37
CA LEU A 7 -5.22 4.97 -6.38
C LEU A 7 -6.60 5.18 -5.76
N TYR A 8 -6.72 6.08 -4.77
CA TYR A 8 -7.95 6.34 -4.02
C TYR A 8 -8.21 7.84 -3.99
N VAL A 9 -9.10 8.31 -4.87
CA VAL A 9 -9.52 9.72 -4.94
C VAL A 9 -10.13 10.10 -3.59
N HIS A 10 -9.46 11.00 -2.88
CA HIS A 10 -9.79 11.42 -1.51
C HIS A 10 -9.93 10.25 -0.53
N GLY A 11 -8.79 9.71 -0.10
CA GLY A 11 -8.71 8.55 0.78
C GLY A 11 -9.54 8.67 2.06
N THR A 12 -9.66 9.87 2.63
CA THR A 12 -10.50 10.12 3.83
C THR A 12 -11.99 9.83 3.63
N ALA A 13 -12.52 9.98 2.40
CA ALA A 13 -13.90 9.69 2.04
C ALA A 13 -14.11 8.26 1.49
N TYR A 14 -13.08 7.41 1.54
CA TYR A 14 -13.16 6.05 1.04
C TYR A 14 -14.07 5.20 1.93
N GLU A 15 -15.22 4.77 1.40
CA GLU A 15 -16.22 3.99 2.16
C GLU A 15 -16.08 2.48 2.04
N GLY A 16 -15.20 1.98 1.17
CA GLY A 16 -14.96 0.55 0.99
C GLY A 16 -14.23 -0.10 2.17
N LEU A 17 -14.19 -1.42 2.16
CA LEU A 17 -13.22 -2.17 2.96
C LEU A 17 -11.82 -1.80 2.52
N SER A 18 -10.90 -1.63 3.47
CA SER A 18 -9.49 -1.42 3.14
C SER A 18 -9.03 -2.52 2.17
N PRO A 19 -8.35 -2.16 1.08
CA PRO A 19 -7.77 -3.12 0.15
C PRO A 19 -6.96 -4.15 0.92
N HIS A 20 -7.04 -5.40 0.49
CA HIS A 20 -6.17 -6.42 1.03
C HIS A 20 -4.71 -6.01 0.78
N GLY A 21 -3.85 -6.28 1.76
CA GLY A 21 -2.42 -6.15 1.55
C GLY A 21 -1.94 -7.12 0.47
N GLY A 22 -0.69 -6.99 0.09
CA GLY A 22 -0.12 -7.87 -0.92
C GLY A 22 1.39 -7.90 -0.86
N THR A 23 1.93 -8.67 -1.79
CA THR A 23 3.36 -8.87 -1.93
C THR A 23 3.77 -8.45 -3.34
N ALA A 24 4.78 -7.58 -3.44
CA ALA A 24 5.37 -7.15 -4.69
C ALA A 24 6.80 -7.68 -4.78
N PHE A 25 7.14 -8.32 -5.90
CA PHE A 25 8.52 -8.68 -6.22
C PHE A 25 9.19 -7.49 -6.90
N VAL A 26 10.31 -7.06 -6.36
CA VAL A 26 11.13 -5.95 -6.88
C VAL A 26 12.53 -6.44 -7.14
N GLU A 27 13.30 -5.70 -7.93
CA GLU A 27 14.73 -5.98 -8.07
C GLU A 27 15.39 -5.92 -6.69
N GLY A 28 16.03 -7.01 -6.26
CA GLY A 28 16.66 -7.12 -4.94
C GLY A 28 15.76 -7.65 -3.81
N GLY A 29 14.54 -8.12 -4.09
CA GLY A 29 13.78 -8.88 -3.10
C GLY A 29 12.27 -8.77 -3.19
N MET A 30 11.63 -8.82 -2.04
CA MET A 30 10.18 -8.87 -1.91
C MET A 30 9.71 -7.74 -0.99
N VAL A 31 8.55 -7.16 -1.26
CA VAL A 31 7.95 -6.12 -0.42
C VAL A 31 6.52 -6.54 -0.08
N ASP A 32 6.25 -6.70 1.21
CA ASP A 32 4.87 -6.78 1.69
C ASP A 32 4.32 -5.39 1.92
N TYR A 33 3.09 -5.14 1.48
CA TYR A 33 2.46 -3.83 1.59
C TYR A 33 1.02 -3.91 2.09
N GLN A 34 0.59 -2.86 2.76
CA GLN A 34 -0.80 -2.64 3.16
C GLN A 34 -1.22 -1.20 2.89
N VAL A 35 -2.34 -1.04 2.20
CA VAL A 35 -2.91 0.27 1.88
C VAL A 35 -4.04 0.58 2.85
N LEU A 36 -3.98 1.76 3.45
CA LEU A 36 -5.03 2.29 4.32
C LEU A 36 -5.57 3.59 3.73
N PRO A 37 -6.58 3.51 2.83
CA PRO A 37 -7.11 4.70 2.14
C PRO A 37 -7.59 5.78 3.10
N ARG A 38 -8.36 5.40 4.15
CA ARG A 38 -8.89 6.34 5.16
C ARG A 38 -7.83 7.09 5.95
N HIS A 39 -6.61 6.55 6.03
CA HIS A 39 -5.47 7.19 6.68
C HIS A 39 -4.50 7.84 5.68
N GLU A 40 -4.82 7.79 4.39
CA GLU A 40 -3.98 8.25 3.28
C GLU A 40 -2.55 7.71 3.36
N ARG A 41 -2.41 6.44 3.76
CA ARG A 41 -1.12 5.78 4.06
C ARG A 41 -0.95 4.46 3.32
N VAL A 42 0.31 4.16 3.02
CA VAL A 42 0.77 2.84 2.62
C VAL A 42 1.88 2.44 3.57
N TYR A 43 1.73 1.28 4.20
CA TYR A 43 2.80 0.64 4.95
C TYR A 43 3.45 -0.40 4.05
N SER A 44 4.78 -0.43 4.03
CA SER A 44 5.56 -1.39 3.26
C SER A 44 6.70 -1.94 4.11
N LEU A 45 6.89 -3.24 4.09
CA LEU A 45 8.02 -3.94 4.69
C LEU A 45 8.83 -4.58 3.58
N GLN A 46 10.07 -4.12 3.40
CA GLN A 46 11.00 -4.79 2.50
C GLN A 46 11.55 -6.04 3.19
N VAL A 47 11.33 -7.18 2.56
CA VAL A 47 11.89 -8.48 2.90
C VAL A 47 12.96 -8.80 1.86
N THR A 48 14.20 -8.45 2.17
CA THR A 48 15.38 -8.93 1.44
C THR A 48 15.70 -10.34 1.91
N ALA A 49 15.40 -11.33 1.09
CA ALA A 49 16.00 -12.66 1.20
C ALA A 49 16.89 -12.88 -0.03
N TRP A 50 18.20 -12.78 0.25
CA TRP A 50 19.41 -13.15 -0.50
C TRP A 50 19.33 -13.32 -2.02
#